data_AF-A0A7K2LT29-F1
#
_entry.id   AF-A0A7K2LT29-F1
#
_cell.length_a   1.000
_cell.length_b   1.000
_cell.length_c   1.000
_cell.angle_alpha   90.00
_cell.angle_beta   90.00
_cell.angle_gamma   90.00
#
_symmetry.space_group_name_H-M   'P 1'
#
loop_
_entity.id
_entity.type
_entity.pdbx_description
1 polymer ?
#
loop_
_entity_poly.entity_id
_entity_poly.type
_entity_poly.pdbx_seq_one_letter_code
_entity_poly.pdbx_strand_id
1 'polypeptide(L)'
;EDDDFWLALLAETGADRLLTGESGPEDGSAEAADGPVDRAGGPVDAADWLSRWALHRKRGSLAAVRSRTTLSLVERMAARLREQGRPVDLFTGRWRPSADLDLLDLCAAHGIPLTLPESAEDLHDDCLPVKQWLTDTRPGRRDLTAVAADAGCRRLLYRAVGTVCGHRHDTSTLEELAAHPVLADVLREWLEDAAGELAAATGLPAARTALER
;
A
#
# COMPACT_ATOMS: atom_id res chain seq x y z
N GLU A 1 20.66 -3.07 -3.56
CA GLU A 1 20.40 -3.95 -4.73
C GLU A 1 19.29 -3.34 -5.54
N ASP A 2 19.28 -3.59 -6.84
CA ASP A 2 18.34 -2.99 -7.77
C ASP A 2 17.09 -3.90 -7.85
N ASP A 3 15.97 -3.48 -7.26
CA ASP A 3 14.71 -4.23 -7.30
C ASP A 3 14.30 -4.56 -8.75
N ASP A 4 14.59 -3.65 -9.68
CA ASP A 4 14.30 -3.83 -11.10
C ASP A 4 15.16 -4.94 -11.72
N PHE A 5 16.38 -5.17 -11.24
CA PHE A 5 17.22 -6.31 -11.67
C PHE A 5 16.59 -7.65 -11.29
N TRP A 6 16.09 -7.78 -10.06
CA TRP A 6 15.45 -9.02 -9.61
C TRP A 6 14.15 -9.31 -10.37
N LEU A 7 13.35 -8.28 -10.65
CA LEU A 7 12.14 -8.41 -11.44
C LEU A 7 12.43 -8.71 -12.92
N ALA A 8 13.48 -8.13 -13.49
CA ALA A 8 13.94 -8.46 -14.84
C ALA A 8 14.36 -9.93 -14.92
N LEU A 9 15.16 -10.43 -13.97
CA LEU A 9 15.57 -11.82 -13.91
C LEU A 9 14.38 -12.79 -13.77
N LEU A 10 13.38 -12.41 -12.98
CA LEU A 10 12.15 -13.18 -12.82
C LEU A 10 11.38 -13.31 -14.15
N ALA A 11 11.30 -12.22 -14.92
CA ALA A 11 10.67 -12.21 -16.25
C ALA A 11 11.50 -12.96 -17.30
N GLU A 12 12.83 -12.79 -17.31
CA GLU A 12 13.75 -13.47 -18.23
C GLU A 12 13.71 -14.99 -18.06
N THR A 13 13.56 -15.47 -16.83
CA THR A 13 13.43 -16.90 -16.52
C THR A 13 12.02 -17.44 -16.71
N GLY A 14 11.03 -16.56 -16.95
CA GLY A 14 9.61 -16.93 -17.01
C GLY A 14 9.01 -17.36 -15.67
N ALA A 15 9.74 -17.18 -14.56
CA ALA A 15 9.27 -17.51 -13.22
C ALA A 15 8.11 -16.62 -12.77
N ASP A 16 7.96 -15.44 -13.38
CA ASP A 16 6.83 -14.54 -13.17
C ASP A 16 5.48 -15.16 -13.55
N ARG A 17 5.46 -16.05 -14.56
CA ARG A 17 4.26 -16.80 -14.96
C ARG A 17 3.70 -17.69 -13.85
N LEU A 18 4.56 -18.15 -12.94
CA LEU A 18 4.14 -18.92 -11.76
C LEU A 18 3.33 -18.04 -10.78
N LEU A 19 3.64 -16.75 -10.75
CA LEU A 19 2.96 -15.76 -9.92
C LEU A 19 1.72 -15.17 -10.59
N THR A 20 1.67 -15.11 -11.92
CA THR A 20 0.52 -14.57 -12.66
C THR A 20 -0.51 -15.65 -13.00
N GLY A 21 -0.11 -16.92 -13.08
CA GLY A 21 -0.97 -18.00 -13.58
C GLY A 21 -1.15 -17.98 -15.09
N GLU A 22 -0.37 -17.17 -15.81
CA GLU A 22 -0.34 -17.13 -17.28
C GLU A 22 0.38 -18.39 -17.79
N SER A 23 -0.35 -19.51 -17.87
CA SER A 23 0.12 -20.70 -18.57
C SER A 23 0.37 -20.34 -20.04
N GLY A 24 1.61 -20.49 -20.51
CA GLY A 24 1.93 -20.30 -21.92
C GLY A 24 1.09 -21.25 -22.79
N PRO A 25 0.70 -20.85 -24.02
CA PRO A 25 -0.17 -21.65 -24.88
C PRO A 25 0.49 -22.92 -25.47
N GLU A 26 1.65 -23.39 -24.96
CA GLU A 26 2.45 -24.41 -25.66
C GLU A 26 2.44 -25.83 -25.06
N ASP A 27 1.89 -26.08 -23.86
CA ASP A 27 1.77 -27.44 -23.35
C ASP A 27 0.32 -27.95 -23.40
N GLY A 28 -0.07 -28.39 -24.60
CA GLY A 28 -1.34 -29.04 -24.93
C GLY A 28 -1.52 -30.43 -24.33
N SER A 29 -1.25 -30.62 -23.05
CA SER A 29 -1.66 -31.82 -22.29
C SER A 29 -2.83 -31.46 -21.39
N ALA A 30 -4.03 -31.79 -21.88
CA ALA A 30 -5.24 -31.85 -21.09
C ALA A 30 -5.14 -32.98 -20.06
N GLU A 31 -4.53 -32.71 -18.91
CA GLU A 31 -4.82 -33.39 -17.65
C GLU A 31 -4.98 -32.31 -16.56
N ALA A 32 -6.22 -32.19 -16.06
CA ALA A 32 -6.52 -31.40 -14.89
C ALA A 32 -5.88 -32.06 -13.66
N ALA A 33 -4.94 -31.39 -12.97
CA ALA A 33 -4.91 -31.24 -11.50
C ALA A 33 -3.64 -30.61 -10.91
N ASP A 34 -2.49 -30.55 -11.59
CA ASP A 34 -1.26 -30.04 -10.96
C ASP A 34 -0.68 -28.83 -11.69
N GLY A 35 -1.07 -27.64 -11.20
CA GLY A 35 -0.31 -26.43 -11.47
C GLY A 35 1.09 -26.52 -10.84
N PRO A 36 2.05 -25.69 -11.29
CA PRO A 36 3.42 -25.76 -10.82
C PRO A 36 3.50 -25.61 -9.29
N VAL A 37 4.17 -26.57 -8.68
CA VAL A 37 4.31 -26.79 -7.24
C VAL A 37 5.60 -26.17 -6.70
N ASP A 38 5.54 -25.61 -5.49
CA ASP A 38 6.67 -25.04 -4.76
C ASP A 38 7.60 -26.15 -4.23
N ARG A 39 8.68 -25.77 -3.52
CA ARG A 39 9.62 -26.74 -2.93
C ARG A 39 8.99 -27.71 -1.91
N ALA A 40 7.79 -27.42 -1.42
CA ALA A 40 7.00 -28.24 -0.52
C ALA A 40 5.89 -29.04 -1.23
N GLY A 41 5.77 -28.95 -2.57
CA GLY A 41 4.81 -29.71 -3.35
C GLY A 41 3.41 -29.08 -3.42
N GLY A 42 3.24 -27.79 -3.10
CA GLY A 42 1.95 -27.08 -3.17
C GLY A 42 1.94 -25.96 -4.22
N PRO A 43 0.78 -25.53 -4.74
CA PRO A 43 0.72 -24.45 -5.75
C PRO A 43 1.40 -23.18 -5.25
N VAL A 44 2.16 -22.49 -6.13
CA VAL A 44 2.87 -21.25 -5.77
C VAL A 44 1.90 -20.22 -5.17
N ASP A 45 2.20 -19.80 -3.95
CA ASP A 45 1.45 -18.84 -3.15
C ASP A 45 1.85 -17.40 -3.55
N ALA A 46 1.03 -16.80 -4.41
CA ALA A 46 1.31 -15.46 -4.93
C ALA A 46 1.16 -14.39 -3.82
N ALA A 47 0.28 -14.62 -2.85
CA ALA A 47 0.06 -13.70 -1.75
C ALA A 47 1.24 -13.69 -0.76
N ASP A 48 1.78 -14.86 -0.39
CA ASP A 48 3.01 -14.95 0.42
C ASP A 48 4.22 -14.35 -0.31
N TRP A 49 4.36 -14.62 -1.62
CA TRP A 49 5.42 -14.00 -2.42
C TRP A 49 5.32 -12.46 -2.39
N LEU A 50 4.12 -11.90 -2.64
CA LEU A 50 3.94 -10.45 -2.67
C LEU A 50 4.16 -9.82 -1.28
N SER A 51 3.71 -10.48 -0.22
CA SER A 51 3.93 -10.01 1.16
C SER A 51 5.43 -9.97 1.49
N ARG A 52 6.20 -11.00 1.08
CA ARG A 52 7.65 -11.03 1.25
C ARG A 52 8.38 -10.03 0.36
N TRP A 53 7.88 -9.82 -0.86
CA TRP A 53 8.42 -8.82 -1.77
C TRP A 53 8.23 -7.40 -1.23
N ALA A 54 7.05 -7.09 -0.69
CA ALA A 54 6.80 -5.82 0.00
C ALA A 54 7.76 -5.60 1.19
N LEU A 55 7.96 -6.64 2.01
CA LEU A 55 8.93 -6.61 3.10
C LEU A 55 10.37 -6.38 2.61
N HIS A 56 10.75 -7.05 1.51
CA HIS A 56 12.08 -6.93 0.91
C HIS A 56 12.37 -5.51 0.41
N ARG A 57 11.43 -4.90 -0.33
CA ARG A 57 11.57 -3.55 -0.89
C ARG A 57 11.72 -2.45 0.16
N LYS A 58 11.30 -2.73 1.39
CA LYS A 58 11.46 -1.83 2.53
C LYS A 58 12.83 -1.95 3.22
N ARG A 59 13.62 -2.97 2.92
CA ARG A 59 14.85 -3.29 3.67
C ARG A 59 15.82 -2.10 3.69
N GLY A 60 15.98 -1.49 4.88
CA GLY A 60 16.89 -0.36 5.10
C GLY A 60 16.28 1.03 4.91
N SER A 61 14.97 1.13 4.64
CA SER A 61 14.24 2.39 4.47
C SER A 61 12.93 2.37 5.28
N LEU A 62 12.40 3.56 5.57
CA LEU A 62 11.07 3.72 6.19
C LEU A 62 9.94 3.42 5.19
N ALA A 63 10.20 3.57 3.89
CA ALA A 63 9.27 3.24 2.82
C ALA A 63 9.97 2.59 1.63
N ALA A 64 9.25 1.72 0.93
CA ALA A 64 9.65 1.27 -0.40
C ALA A 64 9.54 2.46 -1.37
N VAL A 65 10.51 2.58 -2.28
CA VAL A 65 10.47 3.63 -3.29
C VAL A 65 9.64 3.16 -4.47
N ARG A 66 8.91 4.07 -5.14
CA ARG A 66 8.03 3.74 -6.26
C ARG A 66 8.76 2.95 -7.35
N SER A 67 8.14 1.84 -7.79
CA SER A 67 8.64 0.96 -8.85
C SER A 67 7.50 0.60 -9.79
N ARG A 68 7.55 1.12 -11.03
CA ARG A 68 6.59 0.79 -12.09
C ARG A 68 6.63 -0.70 -12.45
N THR A 69 7.81 -1.31 -12.40
CA THR A 69 8.02 -2.74 -12.67
C THR A 69 7.24 -3.60 -11.67
N THR A 70 7.29 -3.25 -10.38
CA THR A 70 6.50 -3.95 -9.35
C THR A 70 5.00 -3.81 -9.61
N LEU A 71 4.52 -2.58 -9.85
CA LEU A 71 3.09 -2.34 -10.11
C LEU A 71 2.60 -3.13 -11.33
N SER A 72 3.40 -3.18 -12.40
CA SER A 72 3.03 -3.89 -13.64
C SER A 72 3.00 -5.41 -13.44
N LEU A 73 3.89 -5.96 -12.61
CA LEU A 73 3.85 -7.37 -12.24
C LEU A 73 2.60 -7.68 -11.40
N VAL A 74 2.31 -6.87 -10.38
CA VAL A 74 1.17 -7.09 -9.47
C VAL A 74 -0.17 -6.96 -10.21
N GLU A 75 -0.27 -6.05 -11.18
CA GLU A 75 -1.44 -5.95 -12.06
C GLU A 75 -1.69 -7.27 -12.82
N ARG A 76 -0.64 -7.91 -13.36
CA ARG A 76 -0.77 -9.25 -13.98
C ARG A 76 -1.09 -10.34 -12.97
N MET A 77 -0.60 -10.24 -11.74
CA MET A 77 -0.90 -11.20 -10.65
C MET A 77 -2.35 -11.08 -10.15
N ALA A 78 -3.07 -10.00 -10.45
CA ALA A 78 -4.34 -9.66 -9.82
C ALA A 78 -5.43 -10.74 -9.97
N ALA A 79 -5.50 -11.42 -11.11
CA ALA A 79 -6.45 -12.51 -11.31
C ALA A 79 -6.16 -13.68 -10.36
N ARG A 80 -4.91 -14.17 -10.36
CA ARG A 80 -4.47 -15.27 -9.48
C ARG A 80 -4.61 -14.91 -8.00
N LEU A 81 -4.24 -13.69 -7.60
CA LEU A 81 -4.35 -13.25 -6.20
C LEU A 81 -5.81 -13.27 -5.72
N ARG A 82 -6.76 -12.84 -6.55
CA ARG A 82 -8.19 -12.94 -6.24
C ARG A 82 -8.68 -14.39 -6.18
N GLU A 83 -8.27 -15.22 -7.13
CA GLU A 83 -8.66 -16.64 -7.17
C GLU A 83 -8.15 -17.43 -5.96
N GLN A 84 -6.92 -17.15 -5.50
CA GLN A 84 -6.37 -17.76 -4.30
C GLN A 84 -7.09 -17.29 -3.03
N GLY A 85 -7.70 -16.10 -3.05
CA GLY A 85 -8.49 -15.56 -1.93
C GLY A 85 -7.68 -15.32 -0.65
N ARG A 86 -6.35 -15.49 -0.70
CA ARG A 86 -5.47 -15.34 0.46
C ARG A 86 -5.10 -13.88 0.64
N PRO A 87 -5.16 -13.35 1.88
CA PRO A 87 -4.84 -11.97 2.14
C PRO A 87 -3.35 -11.69 1.96
N VAL A 88 -3.04 -10.59 1.29
CA VAL A 88 -1.69 -10.04 1.13
C VAL A 88 -1.40 -9.10 2.30
N ASP A 89 -0.28 -9.30 2.97
CA ASP A 89 0.19 -8.40 4.02
C ASP A 89 1.22 -7.40 3.46
N LEU A 90 0.77 -6.17 3.22
CA LEU A 90 1.62 -5.06 2.79
C LEU A 90 2.24 -4.28 3.95
N PHE A 91 1.79 -4.54 5.18
CA PHE A 91 2.21 -3.81 6.38
C PHE A 91 3.29 -4.58 7.16
N THR A 92 3.90 -5.58 6.54
CA THR A 92 4.94 -6.41 7.17
C THR A 92 6.13 -5.61 7.70
N GLY A 93 6.62 -5.99 8.88
CA GLY A 93 7.84 -5.46 9.50
C GLY A 93 7.77 -5.39 11.03
N ARG A 94 8.81 -5.90 11.72
CA ARG A 94 8.85 -5.98 13.20
C ARG A 94 8.96 -4.61 13.90
N TRP A 95 9.49 -3.61 13.20
CA TRP A 95 9.65 -2.25 13.71
C TRP A 95 9.11 -1.27 12.67
N ARG A 96 8.02 -0.56 13.00
CA ARG A 96 7.30 0.41 12.14
C ARG A 96 6.72 -0.24 10.87
N PRO A 97 5.60 -0.98 10.91
CA PRO A 97 4.90 -1.46 9.73
C PRO A 97 4.57 -0.29 8.80
N SER A 98 4.82 -0.42 7.51
CA SER A 98 4.53 0.62 6.51
C SER A 98 4.29 -0.01 5.15
N ALA A 99 3.31 0.52 4.41
CA ALA A 99 2.95 0.04 3.09
C ALA A 99 3.34 1.04 1.99
N ASP A 100 3.72 0.50 0.83
CA ASP A 100 3.84 1.26 -0.42
C ASP A 100 2.44 1.72 -0.86
N LEU A 101 2.21 3.03 -0.91
CA LEU A 101 0.88 3.61 -1.15
C LEU A 101 0.35 3.33 -2.56
N ASP A 102 1.24 3.28 -3.56
CA ASP A 102 0.84 2.94 -4.94
C ASP A 102 0.47 1.46 -5.05
N LEU A 103 1.18 0.59 -4.34
CA LEU A 103 0.88 -0.84 -4.28
C LEU A 103 -0.41 -1.12 -3.51
N LEU A 104 -0.64 -0.41 -2.40
CA LEU A 104 -1.88 -0.51 -1.63
C LEU A 104 -3.09 -0.13 -2.49
N ASP A 105 -2.99 0.98 -3.22
CA ASP A 105 -4.06 1.44 -4.11
C ASP A 105 -4.30 0.50 -5.29
N LEU A 106 -3.24 -0.06 -5.88
CA LEU A 106 -3.36 -1.10 -6.90
C LEU A 106 -4.09 -2.33 -6.36
N CYS A 107 -3.70 -2.84 -5.20
CA CYS A 107 -4.36 -3.99 -4.58
C CYS A 107 -5.83 -3.74 -4.29
N ALA A 108 -6.17 -2.56 -3.73
CA ALA A 108 -7.54 -2.14 -3.48
C ALA A 108 -8.35 -2.04 -4.79
N ALA A 109 -7.80 -1.46 -5.86
CA ALA A 109 -8.49 -1.29 -7.14
C ALA A 109 -8.81 -2.62 -7.82
N HIS A 110 -7.95 -3.62 -7.65
CA HIS A 110 -8.18 -4.96 -8.17
C HIS A 110 -8.97 -5.86 -7.22
N GLY A 111 -9.41 -5.37 -6.05
CA GLY A 111 -10.13 -6.18 -5.07
C GLY A 111 -9.30 -7.37 -4.55
N ILE A 112 -7.97 -7.20 -4.47
CA ILE A 112 -7.08 -8.20 -3.88
C ILE A 112 -7.31 -8.21 -2.36
N PRO A 113 -7.55 -9.36 -1.71
CA PRO A 113 -7.69 -9.42 -0.26
C PRO A 113 -6.43 -8.89 0.43
N LEU A 114 -6.59 -7.97 1.38
CA LEU A 114 -5.49 -7.34 2.11
C LEU A 114 -5.60 -7.62 3.60
N THR A 115 -4.47 -7.89 4.25
CA THR A 115 -4.34 -7.82 5.70
C THR A 115 -4.16 -6.35 6.09
N LEU A 116 -5.19 -5.73 6.66
CA LEU A 116 -5.12 -4.36 7.15
C LEU A 116 -4.89 -4.36 8.66
N PRO A 117 -4.16 -3.37 9.22
CA PRO A 117 -4.06 -3.21 10.67
C PRO A 117 -5.45 -2.89 11.25
N GLU A 118 -5.89 -3.72 12.19
CA GLU A 118 -7.24 -3.66 12.76
C GLU A 118 -7.35 -2.63 13.89
N SER A 119 -6.31 -2.49 14.71
CA SER A 119 -6.33 -1.61 15.88
C SER A 119 -5.51 -0.32 15.67
N ALA A 120 -5.89 0.73 16.41
CA ALA A 120 -5.13 1.97 16.44
C ALA A 120 -3.73 1.79 17.07
N GLU A 121 -3.54 0.76 17.88
CA GLU A 121 -2.29 0.42 18.56
C GLU A 121 -1.28 -0.24 17.61
N ASP A 122 -1.76 -1.00 16.61
CA ASP A 122 -0.93 -1.60 15.55
C ASP A 122 -0.47 -0.57 14.50
N LEU A 123 -1.17 0.57 14.46
CA LEU A 123 -0.93 1.65 13.53
C LEU A 123 0.07 2.63 14.12
N HIS A 124 1.31 2.53 13.65
CA HIS A 124 2.30 3.58 13.84
C HIS A 124 2.00 4.78 12.94
N ASP A 125 2.41 5.97 13.35
CA ASP A 125 2.15 7.20 12.60
C ASP A 125 2.79 7.21 11.20
N ASP A 126 3.83 6.39 10.99
CA ASP A 126 4.51 6.21 9.70
C ASP A 126 3.96 5.03 8.87
N CYS A 127 2.77 4.51 9.19
CA CYS A 127 2.21 3.34 8.52
C CYS A 127 1.93 3.57 7.03
N LEU A 128 1.56 4.80 6.68
CA LEU A 128 1.50 5.25 5.29
C LEU A 128 2.40 6.48 5.14
N PRO A 129 3.55 6.36 4.44
CA PRO A 129 4.51 7.45 4.30
C PRO A 129 4.05 8.48 3.26
N VAL A 130 2.90 9.13 3.48
CA VAL A 130 2.24 10.06 2.54
C VAL A 130 3.16 11.20 2.12
N LYS A 131 3.89 11.80 3.06
CA LYS A 131 4.87 12.86 2.76
C LYS A 131 5.92 12.38 1.76
N GLN A 132 6.50 11.20 1.99
CA GLN A 132 7.51 10.65 1.08
C GLN A 132 6.91 10.35 -0.30
N TRP A 133 5.70 9.78 -0.33
CA TRP A 133 4.99 9.48 -1.58
C TRP A 133 4.66 10.73 -2.41
N LEU A 134 4.30 11.84 -1.75
CA LEU A 134 4.06 13.14 -2.39
C LEU A 134 5.33 13.69 -3.06
N THR A 135 6.45 13.63 -2.33
CA THR A 135 7.74 14.14 -2.81
C THR A 135 8.45 13.21 -3.81
N ASP A 136 8.01 11.95 -3.94
CA ASP A 136 8.57 11.02 -4.91
C ASP A 136 8.10 11.42 -6.32
N THR A 137 9.05 11.83 -7.17
CA THR A 137 8.81 12.27 -8.55
C THR A 137 8.92 11.16 -9.59
N ARG A 138 9.19 9.92 -9.16
CA ARG A 138 9.29 8.78 -10.09
C ARG A 138 7.93 8.49 -10.74
N PRO A 139 7.94 7.99 -11.99
CA PRO A 139 6.71 7.66 -12.70
C PRO A 139 5.95 6.50 -12.04
N GLY A 140 4.65 6.42 -12.30
CA GLY A 140 3.77 5.36 -11.78
C GLY A 140 2.97 5.74 -10.53
N ARG A 141 2.90 7.04 -10.20
CA ARG A 141 2.08 7.55 -9.11
C ARG A 141 0.60 7.28 -9.40
N ARG A 142 -0.08 6.66 -8.45
CA ARG A 142 -1.52 6.36 -8.49
C ARG A 142 -2.36 7.57 -8.03
N ASP A 143 -3.65 7.57 -8.34
CA ASP A 143 -4.58 8.64 -7.94
C ASP A 143 -5.24 8.41 -6.56
N LEU A 144 -4.98 7.27 -5.92
CA LEU A 144 -5.49 6.87 -4.60
C LEU A 144 -7.01 6.68 -4.53
N THR A 145 -7.71 6.63 -5.66
CA THR A 145 -9.17 6.53 -5.71
C THR A 145 -9.67 5.24 -5.05
N ALA A 146 -8.95 4.13 -5.21
CA ALA A 146 -9.37 2.86 -4.64
C ALA A 146 -9.12 2.79 -3.12
N VAL A 147 -8.00 3.33 -2.64
CA VAL A 147 -7.74 3.52 -1.20
C VAL A 147 -8.83 4.36 -0.56
N ALA A 148 -9.26 5.43 -1.21
CA ALA A 148 -10.28 6.33 -0.67
C ALA A 148 -11.69 5.73 -0.69
N ALA A 149 -11.97 4.80 -1.61
CA ALA A 149 -13.24 4.10 -1.71
C ALA A 149 -13.38 2.93 -0.72
N ASP A 150 -12.27 2.27 -0.36
CA ASP A 150 -12.27 1.21 0.65
C ASP A 150 -12.28 1.78 2.08
N ALA A 151 -13.25 1.39 2.89
CA ALA A 151 -13.42 1.94 4.24
C ALA A 151 -12.24 1.63 5.18
N GLY A 152 -11.60 0.47 5.01
CA GLY A 152 -10.43 0.08 5.78
C GLY A 152 -9.22 0.95 5.43
N CYS A 153 -8.93 1.07 4.14
CA CYS A 153 -7.82 1.86 3.61
C CYS A 153 -8.04 3.37 3.82
N ARG A 154 -9.27 3.87 3.69
CA ARG A 154 -9.61 5.28 3.95
C ARG A 154 -9.32 5.67 5.39
N ARG A 155 -9.61 4.81 6.36
CA ARG A 155 -9.26 5.04 7.78
C ARG A 155 -7.75 5.22 7.97
N LEU A 156 -6.94 4.40 7.28
CA LEU A 156 -5.48 4.52 7.32
C LEU A 156 -5.03 5.82 6.68
N LEU A 157 -5.61 6.19 5.54
CA LEU A 157 -5.29 7.41 4.81
C LEU A 157 -5.61 8.66 5.62
N TYR A 158 -6.80 8.72 6.24
CA TYR A 158 -7.22 9.81 7.13
C TYR A 158 -6.21 10.02 8.27
N ARG A 159 -5.81 8.93 8.94
CA ARG A 159 -4.81 9.01 10.02
C ARG A 159 -3.47 9.52 9.52
N ALA A 160 -3.00 9.02 8.38
CA ALA A 160 -1.72 9.43 7.81
C ALA A 160 -1.71 10.91 7.40
N VAL A 161 -2.83 11.43 6.86
CA VAL A 161 -3.01 12.87 6.60
C VAL A 161 -2.95 13.64 7.90
N GLY A 162 -3.63 13.18 8.95
CA GLY A 162 -3.54 13.79 10.28
C GLY A 162 -2.12 13.84 10.84
N THR A 163 -1.34 12.77 10.67
CA THR A 163 0.08 12.75 11.04
C THR A 163 0.88 13.82 10.27
N VAL A 164 0.66 13.96 8.96
CA VAL A 164 1.33 15.02 8.17
C VAL A 164 0.91 16.41 8.66
N CYS A 165 -0.35 16.58 9.06
CA CYS A 165 -0.92 17.81 9.56
C CYS A 165 -0.66 18.10 11.06
N GLY A 166 -0.13 17.17 11.86
CA GLY A 166 0.20 17.40 13.28
C GLY A 166 1.69 17.72 13.54
N HIS A 167 2.59 17.35 12.61
CA HIS A 167 4.02 17.69 12.70
C HIS A 167 4.29 19.12 12.20
N ARG A 168 5.31 19.83 12.73
CA ARG A 168 5.71 21.18 12.26
C ARG A 168 5.69 21.25 10.72
N HIS A 169 4.69 21.96 10.18
CA HIS A 169 4.34 21.84 8.78
C HIS A 169 5.41 22.46 7.88
N ASP A 170 5.71 21.75 6.80
CA ASP A 170 6.26 22.35 5.60
C ASP A 170 5.08 22.79 4.74
N THR A 171 4.92 24.10 4.53
CA THR A 171 3.82 24.67 3.73
C THR A 171 3.71 24.00 2.36
N SER A 172 4.84 23.61 1.77
CA SER A 172 4.87 22.91 0.48
C SER A 172 4.16 21.56 0.51
N THR A 173 4.28 20.79 1.59
CA THR A 173 3.61 19.48 1.72
C THR A 173 2.09 19.63 1.84
N LEU A 174 1.61 20.69 2.51
CA LEU A 174 0.18 20.98 2.61
C LEU A 174 -0.40 21.45 1.27
N GLU A 175 0.35 22.25 0.51
CA GLU A 175 -0.05 22.64 -0.85
C GLU A 175 -0.13 21.41 -1.78
N GLU A 176 0.82 20.48 -1.69
CA GLU A 176 0.79 19.24 -2.47
C GLU A 176 -0.38 18.31 -2.07
N LEU A 177 -0.70 18.22 -0.77
CA LEU A 177 -1.89 17.51 -0.29
C LEU A 177 -3.18 18.12 -0.88
N ALA A 178 -3.32 19.44 -0.78
CA ALA A 178 -4.49 20.17 -1.26
C ALA A 178 -4.63 20.17 -2.79
N ALA A 179 -3.52 20.03 -3.52
CA ALA A 179 -3.52 19.92 -4.98
C ALA A 179 -3.96 18.54 -5.49
N HIS A 180 -3.90 17.51 -4.65
CA HIS A 180 -4.25 16.14 -5.05
C HIS A 180 -5.74 15.84 -4.76
N PRO A 181 -6.57 15.51 -5.76
CA PRO A 181 -8.02 15.45 -5.60
C PRO A 181 -8.51 14.61 -4.41
N VAL A 182 -8.02 13.36 -4.31
CA VAL A 182 -8.41 12.45 -3.22
C VAL A 182 -7.88 12.92 -1.86
N LEU A 183 -6.67 13.48 -1.82
CA LEU A 183 -6.05 13.87 -0.55
C LEU A 183 -6.60 15.20 -0.05
N ALA A 184 -7.01 16.09 -0.96
CA ALA A 184 -7.70 17.33 -0.64
C ALA A 184 -9.05 17.05 0.06
N ASP A 185 -9.79 16.04 -0.40
CA ASP A 185 -11.06 15.65 0.24
C ASP A 185 -10.83 15.06 1.63
N VAL A 186 -9.84 14.18 1.79
CA VAL A 186 -9.48 13.61 3.10
C VAL A 186 -8.92 14.69 4.04
N LEU A 187 -8.12 15.62 3.52
CA LEU A 187 -7.61 16.77 4.26
C LEU A 187 -8.74 17.68 4.73
N ARG A 188 -9.74 17.93 3.89
CA ARG A 188 -10.92 18.72 4.25
C ARG A 188 -11.69 18.06 5.39
N GLU A 189 -11.97 16.76 5.28
CA GLU A 189 -12.65 16.00 6.33
C GLU A 189 -11.88 16.08 7.65
N TRP A 190 -10.56 15.86 7.60
CA TRP A 190 -9.70 15.96 8.77
C TRP A 190 -9.72 17.36 9.41
N LEU A 191 -9.66 18.43 8.59
CA LEU A 191 -9.72 19.82 9.08
C LEU A 191 -11.07 20.16 9.70
N GLU A 192 -12.18 19.65 9.14
CA GLU A 192 -13.52 19.83 9.68
C GLU A 192 -13.66 19.18 11.05
N ASP A 193 -13.17 17.95 11.21
CA ASP A 193 -13.16 17.25 12.50
C ASP A 193 -12.27 17.97 13.52
N ALA A 194 -11.05 18.38 13.14
CA ALA A 194 -10.14 19.10 14.02
C ALA A 194 -10.73 20.45 14.47
N ALA A 195 -11.39 21.18 13.57
CA ALA A 195 -12.09 22.41 13.90
C ALA A 195 -13.28 22.17 14.84
N GLY A 196 -14.03 21.09 14.63
CA GLY A 196 -15.14 20.67 15.51
C GLY A 196 -14.66 20.36 16.93
N GLU A 197 -13.57 19.62 17.07
CA GLU A 197 -12.96 19.31 18.37
C GLU A 197 -12.46 20.57 19.09
N LEU A 198 -11.79 21.47 18.38
CA LEU A 198 -11.35 22.74 18.93
C LEU A 198 -12.54 23.61 19.38
N ALA A 199 -13.61 23.65 18.58
CA ALA A 199 -14.83 24.39 18.92
C ALA A 199 -15.57 23.80 20.13
N ALA A 200 -15.50 22.49 20.32
CA ALA A 200 -16.08 21.79 21.46
C ALA A 200 -15.23 21.87 22.74
N ALA A 201 -13.97 22.30 22.63
CA ALA A 201 -13.04 22.32 23.76
C ALA A 201 -13.45 23.32 24.84
N THR A 202 -13.78 22.81 26.03
CA THR A 202 -14.12 23.65 27.18
C THR A 202 -12.87 23.98 28.00
N GLY A 203 -12.36 25.21 27.82
CA GLY A 203 -11.24 25.76 28.58
C GLY A 203 -9.87 25.61 27.90
N LEU A 204 -8.90 26.39 28.37
CA LEU A 204 -7.56 26.48 27.76
C LEU A 204 -6.79 25.15 27.69
N PRO A 205 -6.84 24.26 28.69
CA PRO A 205 -6.15 22.96 28.60
C PRO A 205 -6.71 22.07 27.49
N ALA A 206 -8.05 21.99 27.37
CA ALA A 206 -8.70 21.19 26.33
C ALA A 206 -8.42 21.75 24.93
N ALA A 207 -8.45 23.08 24.78
CA ALA A 207 -8.11 23.73 23.51
C ALA A 207 -6.64 23.49 23.12
N ARG A 208 -5.75 23.43 24.11
CA ARG A 208 -4.33 23.10 23.88
C ARG A 208 -4.15 21.65 23.43
N THR A 209 -4.84 20.70 24.04
CA THR A 209 -4.83 19.30 23.59
C THR A 209 -5.38 19.15 22.17
N ALA A 210 -6.43 19.89 21.81
CA ALA A 210 -6.98 19.88 20.45
C ALA A 210 -6.01 20.48 19.41
N LEU A 211 -5.18 21.46 19.80
CA LEU A 211 -4.17 22.08 18.92
C LEU A 211 -2.86 21.28 18.82
N GLU A 212 -2.55 20.45 19.80
CA GLU A 212 -1.32 19.63 19.85
C GLU A 212 -1.51 18.23 19.23
N ARG A 213 -2.61 18.03 18.50
CA ARG A 213 -3.00 16.76 17.87
C ARG A 213 -2.30 16.52 16.54
#